data_AF-A0A1V4CZD2-F1
#
_entry.id   AF-A0A1V4CZD2-F1
#
_cell.length_a   1.000
_cell.length_b   1.000
_cell.length_c   1.000
_cell.angle_alpha   90.00
_cell.angle_beta   90.00
_cell.angle_gamma   90.00
#
_symmetry.space_group_name_H-M   'P 1'
#
loop_
_entity.id
_entity.type
_entity.pdbx_description
1 polymer ?
#
loop_
_entity_poly.entity_id
_entity_poly.type
_entity_poly.pdbx_seq_one_letter_code
_entity_poly.pdbx_strand_id
1 'polypeptide(L)'
;MAKKSKIAKNERRRVIVARYAKRRAELKAVIADPRTPAEERLDAHRELRRQPRDASATRVRNRDSIDGRPRGHLRAFGLSRIRLREMAHAGELPGVTKSSW
;
A
#
# COMPACT_ATOMS: atom_id res chain seq x y z
N MET A 1 18.12 5.16 6.90
CA MET A 1 17.71 4.79 5.53
C MET A 1 17.42 3.29 5.42
N ALA A 2 16.42 2.91 4.63
CA ALA A 2 16.14 1.52 4.31
C ALA A 2 17.10 0.97 3.23
N LYS A 3 17.31 -0.36 3.22
CA LYS A 3 18.09 -1.03 2.17
C LYS A 3 17.44 -0.81 0.80
N LYS A 4 18.22 -0.44 -0.23
CA LYS A 4 17.76 -0.25 -1.63
C LYS A 4 16.94 -1.45 -2.13
N SER A 5 17.40 -2.68 -1.85
CA SER A 5 16.70 -3.92 -2.22
C SER A 5 15.30 -4.03 -1.59
N LYS A 6 15.12 -3.52 -0.37
CA LYS A 6 13.80 -3.51 0.27
C LYS A 6 12.91 -2.49 -0.43
N ILE A 7 13.40 -1.30 -0.76
CA ILE A 7 12.64 -0.24 -1.46
C ILE A 7 12.16 -0.78 -2.81
N ALA A 8 13.07 -1.31 -3.63
CA ALA A 8 12.77 -1.94 -4.91
C ALA A 8 11.73 -3.07 -4.79
N LYS A 9 11.82 -3.91 -3.73
CA LYS A 9 10.83 -4.97 -3.49
C LYS A 9 9.42 -4.41 -3.22
N ASN A 10 9.30 -3.28 -2.52
CA ASN A 10 8.00 -2.66 -2.26
C ASN A 10 7.44 -2.01 -3.52
N GLU A 11 8.29 -1.42 -4.34
CA GLU A 11 7.89 -0.83 -5.62
C GLU A 11 7.40 -1.90 -6.61
N ARG A 12 8.13 -3.02 -6.72
CA ARG A 12 7.66 -4.19 -7.49
C ARG A 12 6.28 -4.67 -7.02
N ARG A 13 6.01 -4.66 -5.71
CA ARG A 13 4.68 -5.03 -5.18
C ARG A 13 3.61 -4.03 -5.60
N ARG A 14 3.87 -2.73 -5.60
CA ARG A 14 2.91 -1.72 -6.08
C ARG A 14 2.52 -1.97 -7.52
N VAL A 15 3.50 -2.24 -8.39
CA VAL A 15 3.26 -2.56 -9.81
C VAL A 15 2.40 -3.82 -9.96
N ILE A 16 2.74 -4.90 -9.24
CA ILE A 16 1.96 -6.15 -9.29
C ILE A 16 0.53 -5.92 -8.75
N VAL A 17 0.39 -5.22 -7.63
CA VAL A 17 -0.94 -4.90 -7.06
C VAL A 17 -1.78 -4.13 -8.07
N ALA A 18 -1.23 -3.10 -8.72
CA ALA A 18 -1.93 -2.31 -9.72
C ALA A 18 -2.41 -3.19 -10.90
N ARG A 19 -1.54 -4.08 -11.41
CA ARG A 19 -1.89 -5.02 -12.49
C ARG A 19 -3.08 -5.92 -12.16
N TYR A 20 -3.17 -6.40 -10.92
CA TYR A 20 -4.20 -7.38 -10.51
C TYR A 20 -5.39 -6.76 -9.76
N ALA A 21 -5.37 -5.45 -9.48
CA ALA A 21 -6.33 -4.80 -8.59
C ALA A 21 -7.78 -5.02 -9.04
N LYS A 22 -8.07 -4.78 -10.33
CA LYS A 22 -9.40 -4.93 -10.91
C LYS A 22 -9.91 -6.37 -10.79
N ARG A 23 -9.16 -7.34 -11.34
CA ARG A 23 -9.57 -8.76 -11.31
C ARG A 23 -9.76 -9.28 -9.88
N ARG A 24 -8.91 -8.87 -8.95
CA ARG A 24 -9.05 -9.27 -7.53
C ARG A 24 -10.27 -8.66 -6.86
N ALA A 25 -10.66 -7.43 -7.24
CA ALA A 25 -11.87 -6.81 -6.73
C ALA A 25 -13.12 -7.55 -7.21
N GLU A 26 -13.17 -7.88 -8.50
CA GLU A 26 -14.25 -8.68 -9.10
C GLU A 26 -14.40 -10.04 -8.41
N LEU A 27 -13.31 -10.81 -8.32
CA LEU A 27 -13.33 -12.13 -7.67
C LEU A 27 -13.75 -12.05 -6.19
N LYS A 28 -13.30 -11.02 -5.48
CA LYS A 28 -13.70 -10.83 -4.08
C LYS A 28 -15.16 -10.42 -3.93
N ALA A 29 -15.71 -9.66 -4.88
CA ALA A 29 -17.13 -9.32 -4.87
C ALA A 29 -17.99 -10.58 -5.07
N VAL A 30 -17.63 -11.44 -6.03
CA VAL A 30 -18.27 -12.75 -6.25
C VAL A 30 -18.21 -13.64 -5.01
N ILE A 31 -17.05 -13.70 -4.35
CA ILE A 31 -16.87 -14.49 -3.12
C ILE A 31 -17.71 -13.93 -1.95
N ALA A 32 -17.85 -12.62 -1.85
CA ALA A 32 -18.54 -11.95 -0.75
C ALA A 32 -20.07 -11.94 -0.89
N ASP A 33 -20.62 -12.09 -2.10
CA ASP A 33 -22.07 -12.05 -2.34
C ASP A 33 -22.75 -13.36 -1.85
N PRO A 34 -23.70 -13.29 -0.90
CA PRO A 34 -24.47 -14.44 -0.41
C PRO A 34 -25.38 -15.11 -1.44
N ARG A 35 -25.64 -14.47 -2.59
CA ARG A 35 -26.52 -15.00 -3.65
C ARG A 35 -25.78 -15.82 -4.71
N THR A 36 -24.46 -15.69 -4.78
CA THR A 36 -23.65 -16.40 -5.79
C THR A 36 -23.75 -17.93 -5.60
N PRO A 37 -23.93 -18.72 -6.67
CA PRO A 37 -23.89 -20.18 -6.60
C PRO A 37 -22.58 -20.70 -5.98
N ALA A 38 -22.64 -21.84 -5.30
CA ALA A 38 -21.48 -22.42 -4.62
C ALA A 38 -20.32 -22.74 -5.60
N GLU A 39 -20.63 -23.22 -6.80
CA GLU A 39 -19.65 -23.54 -7.84
C GLU A 39 -18.87 -22.31 -8.30
N GLU A 40 -19.59 -21.22 -8.63
CA GLU A 40 -18.97 -19.96 -9.03
C GLU A 40 -18.07 -19.37 -7.93
N ARG A 41 -18.49 -19.48 -6.66
CA ARG A 41 -17.63 -19.08 -5.52
C ARG A 41 -16.38 -19.93 -5.42
N LEU A 42 -16.49 -21.24 -5.61
CA LEU A 42 -15.35 -22.17 -5.57
C LEU A 42 -14.35 -21.87 -6.69
N ASP A 43 -14.83 -21.60 -7.90
CA ASP A 43 -13.97 -21.21 -9.02
C ASP A 43 -13.32 -19.85 -8.79
N ALA A 44 -14.05 -18.87 -8.27
CA ALA A 44 -13.49 -17.57 -7.87
C ALA A 44 -12.39 -17.73 -6.81
N HIS A 45 -12.60 -18.62 -5.81
CA HIS A 45 -11.57 -18.96 -4.84
C HIS A 45 -10.36 -19.63 -5.47
N ARG A 46 -10.55 -20.57 -6.40
CA ARG A 46 -9.49 -21.29 -7.11
C ARG A 46 -8.64 -20.31 -7.92
N GLU A 47 -9.27 -19.41 -8.66
CA GLU A 47 -8.55 -18.39 -9.43
C GLU A 47 -7.79 -17.43 -8.51
N LEU A 48 -8.44 -16.92 -7.45
CA LEU A 48 -7.82 -15.97 -6.53
C LEU A 48 -6.58 -16.56 -5.84
N ARG A 49 -6.59 -17.87 -5.55
CA ARG A 49 -5.46 -18.63 -4.98
C ARG A 49 -4.32 -18.86 -5.98
N ARG A 50 -4.63 -19.01 -7.27
CA ARG A 50 -3.62 -19.18 -8.34
C ARG A 50 -2.80 -17.91 -8.59
N GLN A 51 -3.36 -16.75 -8.30
CA GLN A 51 -2.68 -15.47 -8.52
C GLN A 51 -1.46 -15.27 -7.59
N PRO A 52 -0.47 -14.46 -7.99
CA PRO A 52 0.72 -14.21 -7.18
C PRO A 52 0.38 -13.63 -5.80
N ARG A 53 1.05 -14.12 -4.74
CA ARG A 53 0.84 -13.62 -3.36
C ARG A 53 1.06 -12.10 -3.24
N ASP A 54 2.05 -11.58 -3.96
CA ASP A 54 2.40 -10.14 -3.97
C ASP A 54 1.36 -9.26 -4.70
N ALA A 55 0.35 -9.84 -5.35
CA ALA A 55 -0.81 -9.12 -5.88
C ALA A 55 -1.79 -8.64 -4.79
N SER A 56 -1.62 -9.08 -3.54
CA SER A 56 -2.42 -8.58 -2.42
C SER A 56 -1.93 -7.22 -1.94
N ALA A 57 -2.81 -6.21 -2.00
CA ALA A 57 -2.52 -4.83 -1.56
C ALA A 57 -2.03 -4.73 -0.10
N THR A 58 -2.49 -5.62 0.79
CA THR A 58 -2.07 -5.67 2.20
C THR A 58 -0.56 -5.86 2.39
N ARG A 59 0.16 -6.34 1.37
CA ARG A 59 1.60 -6.60 1.42
C ARG A 59 2.46 -5.39 1.04
N VAL A 60 1.84 -4.35 0.46
CA VAL A 60 2.48 -3.07 0.23
C VAL A 60 2.59 -2.35 1.57
N ARG A 61 3.78 -1.81 1.88
CA ARG A 61 3.99 -0.99 3.06
C ARG A 61 4.19 0.46 2.65
N ASN A 62 3.53 1.36 3.36
CA ASN A 62 3.85 2.77 3.25
C ASN A 62 5.25 3.01 3.83
N ARG A 63 6.05 3.71 3.05
CA ARG A 63 7.43 4.05 3.37
C ARG A 63 7.61 5.52 3.07
N ASP A 64 8.50 6.13 3.83
CA ASP A 64 9.04 7.44 3.51
C ASP A 64 9.50 7.48 2.03
N SER A 65 9.08 8.50 1.30
CA SER A 65 9.43 8.71 -0.11
C SER A 65 10.92 8.99 -0.31
N ILE A 66 11.61 9.55 0.69
CA ILE A 66 13.01 9.95 0.58
C ILE A 66 13.92 8.80 1.02
N ASP A 67 13.76 8.34 2.26
CA ASP A 67 14.73 7.42 2.89
C ASP A 67 14.25 5.97 3.00
N GLY A 68 12.99 5.71 2.63
CA GLY A 68 12.35 4.40 2.66
C GLY A 68 11.96 3.88 4.04
N ARG A 69 12.01 4.70 5.11
CA ARG A 69 11.67 4.27 6.48
C ARG A 69 10.25 3.69 6.54
N PRO A 70 10.07 2.45 7.02
CA PRO A 70 8.78 1.75 6.98
C PRO A 70 7.85 2.02 8.17
N ARG A 71 8.23 2.93 9.08
CA ARG A 71 7.52 3.19 10.34
C ARG A 71 7.31 4.68 10.53
N GLY A 72 6.29 5.03 11.32
CA GLY A 72 5.95 6.42 11.62
C GLY A 72 5.71 7.24 10.35
N HIS A 73 5.03 6.66 9.36
CA HIS A 73 4.73 7.28 8.08
C HIS A 73 3.42 8.06 8.18
N LEU A 74 3.44 9.31 7.73
CA LEU A 74 2.30 10.22 7.74
C LEU A 74 1.77 10.33 6.31
N ARG A 75 0.58 9.76 6.07
CA ARG A 75 0.01 9.62 4.72
C ARG A 75 -0.23 10.95 4.02
N ALA A 76 -0.60 11.99 4.77
CA ALA A 76 -0.81 13.34 4.24
C ALA A 76 0.44 13.92 3.56
N PHE A 77 1.62 13.56 4.06
CA PHE A 77 2.90 14.08 3.55
C PHE A 77 3.71 13.05 2.77
N GLY A 78 3.40 11.76 2.89
CA GLY A 78 4.20 10.68 2.28
C GLY A 78 5.55 10.43 2.96
N LEU A 79 5.82 11.07 4.10
CA LEU A 79 7.11 11.08 4.78
C LEU A 79 7.08 10.33 6.11
N SER A 80 8.25 9.98 6.64
CA SER A 80 8.37 9.57 8.04
C SER A 80 8.35 10.76 8.98
N ARG A 81 8.02 10.52 10.26
CA ARG A 81 8.00 11.55 11.32
C ARG A 81 9.32 12.32 11.47
N ILE A 82 10.46 11.72 11.09
CA ILE A 82 11.78 12.35 11.22
C ILE A 82 11.97 13.34 10.07
N ARG A 83 11.79 12.89 8.82
CA ARG A 83 11.86 13.75 7.64
C ARG A 83 10.81 14.84 7.66
N LEU A 84 9.59 14.54 8.10
CA LEU A 84 8.56 15.57 8.25
C LEU A 84 9.04 16.70 9.18
N ARG A 85 9.63 16.34 10.33
CA ARG A 85 10.14 17.34 11.28
C ARG A 85 11.29 18.16 10.69
N GLU A 86 12.22 17.52 10.00
CA GLU A 86 13.35 18.20 9.34
C GLU A 86 12.84 19.19 8.29
N MET A 87 11.95 18.76 7.40
CA MET A 87 11.37 19.59 6.34
C MET A 87 10.49 20.71 6.89
N ALA A 88 9.72 20.44 7.95
CA ALA A 88 8.95 21.47 8.65
C ALA A 88 9.84 22.55 9.27
N HIS A 89 10.96 22.14 9.90
CA HIS A 89 11.93 23.09 10.45
C HIS A 89 12.66 23.89 9.36
N ALA A 90 12.88 23.30 8.19
CA ALA A 90 13.47 23.97 7.03
C ALA A 90 12.47 24.89 6.27
N GLY A 91 11.18 24.86 6.61
CA GLY A 91 10.16 25.64 5.90
C GLY A 91 9.78 25.07 4.52
N GLU A 92 10.12 23.81 4.23
CA GLU A 92 9.84 23.15 2.95
C GLU A 92 8.40 22.63 2.83
N LEU A 93 7.61 22.73 3.90
CA LEU A 93 6.23 22.26 3.96
C LEU A 93 5.27 23.45 4.05
N PRO A 94 4.48 23.73 2.99
CA PRO A 94 3.55 24.86 2.97
C PRO A 94 2.51 24.78 4.09
N GLY A 95 2.33 25.88 4.82
CA GLY A 95 1.31 25.99 5.88
C GLY A 95 1.57 25.14 7.12
N VAL A 96 2.75 24.54 7.27
CA VAL A 96 3.10 23.75 8.46
C VAL A 96 3.85 24.63 9.46
N THR A 97 3.23 24.84 10.63
CA THR A 97 3.83 25.58 11.75
C THR A 97 3.62 24.81 13.07
N LYS A 98 4.35 25.19 14.11
CA LYS A 98 4.08 24.66 15.45
C LYS A 98 2.77 25.27 15.97
N SER A 99 1.82 24.41 16.34
CA SER A 99 0.56 24.84 16.96
C SER A 99 0.69 24.91 18.48
N SER A 100 0.00 25.88 19.08
CA SER A 100 -0.25 26.01 20.53
C SER A 100 -1.72 26.36 20.72
N TRP A 101 -2.40 25.68 21.64
CA TRP A 101 -3.79 25.93 22.03
C TRP A 101 -3.89 25.92 23.54
#